data_AF-A0AAD7C7U5-F1
#
_entry.id   AF-A0AAD7C7U5-F1
#
_cell.length_a   1.000
_cell.length_b   1.000
_cell.length_c   1.000
_cell.angle_alpha   90.00
_cell.angle_beta   90.00
_cell.angle_gamma   90.00
#
_symmetry.space_group_name_H-M   'P 1'
#
loop_
_entity.id
_entity.type
_entity.pdbx_description
1 polymer ?
#
loop_
_entity_poly.entity_id
_entity_poly.type
_entity_poly.pdbx_seq_one_letter_code
_entity_poly.pdbx_strand_id
1 'polypeptide(L)'
;MFSDRVQRGYLALLRNLAGHDPTIPGAPRISWLAAHKWVVDAKINGFGPGSLGALQFANNLTLLGVASPPSPVEMAQWISDHQDKGAFCGLQVLGFQLEQKNASPSAVRVAFLCVYAWLDNFLTTDDKLVLDFGPIFVEQLLCKVGRWCRRLNDYAAQKTAKVALSQLADKAFEGARWTSGENLTQFNKWPFPPCTKYKPAVFRKIIESR
;
A
#
# COMPACT_ATOMS: atom_id res chain seq x y z
N MET A 1 -26.59 -7.13 -13.99
CA MET A 1 -25.79 -7.83 -15.02
C MET A 1 -25.00 -6.80 -15.81
N PHE A 2 -23.70 -6.99 -16.07
CA PHE A 2 -22.91 -6.04 -16.86
C PHE A 2 -23.33 -6.07 -18.33
N SER A 3 -23.18 -4.95 -19.05
CA SER A 3 -23.50 -4.91 -20.49
C SER A 3 -22.60 -5.83 -21.31
N ASP A 4 -23.10 -6.31 -22.46
CA ASP A 4 -22.34 -7.15 -23.39
C ASP A 4 -21.02 -6.51 -23.83
N ARG A 5 -20.99 -5.18 -23.97
CA ARG A 5 -19.78 -4.44 -24.29
C ARG A 5 -18.71 -4.63 -23.21
N VAL A 6 -19.09 -4.53 -21.94
CA VAL A 6 -18.18 -4.72 -20.80
C VAL A 6 -17.72 -6.16 -20.73
N GLN A 7 -18.64 -7.12 -20.88
CA GLN A 7 -18.30 -8.55 -20.85
C GLN A 7 -17.32 -8.92 -21.97
N ARG A 8 -17.62 -8.55 -23.22
CA ARG A 8 -16.71 -8.78 -24.37
C ARG A 8 -15.38 -8.07 -24.20
N GLY A 9 -15.40 -6.83 -23.69
CA GLY A 9 -14.18 -6.08 -23.40
C GLY A 9 -13.31 -6.77 -22.34
N TYR A 10 -13.92 -7.38 -21.33
CA TYR A 10 -13.20 -8.09 -20.27
C TYR A 10 -12.59 -9.39 -20.79
N LEU A 11 -13.35 -10.17 -21.58
CA LEU A 11 -12.81 -11.36 -22.24
C LEU A 11 -11.64 -11.00 -23.18
N ALA A 12 -11.75 -9.90 -23.91
CA ALA A 12 -10.68 -9.40 -24.76
C ALA A 12 -9.44 -8.92 -23.97
N LEU A 13 -9.62 -8.41 -22.75
CA LEU A 13 -8.52 -8.09 -21.84
C LEU A 13 -7.81 -9.37 -21.39
N LEU A 14 -8.57 -10.39 -20.98
CA LEU A 14 -8.01 -11.67 -20.51
C LEU A 14 -7.30 -12.44 -21.63
N ARG A 15 -7.71 -12.28 -22.88
CA ARG A 15 -7.14 -12.97 -24.05
C ARG A 15 -7.06 -14.48 -23.78
N ASN A 16 -5.85 -15.04 -23.80
CA ASN A 16 -5.57 -16.46 -23.61
C ASN A 16 -5.80 -16.93 -22.17
N LEU A 17 -5.91 -16.02 -21.19
CA LEU A 17 -6.30 -16.38 -19.81
C LEU A 17 -7.79 -16.68 -19.69
N ALA A 18 -8.62 -16.30 -20.66
CA ALA A 18 -10.04 -16.59 -20.60
C ALA A 18 -10.26 -18.12 -20.57
N GLY A 19 -10.92 -18.60 -19.52
CA GLY A 19 -11.20 -20.04 -19.32
C GLY A 19 -10.02 -20.87 -18.83
N HIS A 20 -8.91 -20.25 -18.43
CA HIS A 20 -7.73 -20.93 -17.91
C HIS A 20 -7.49 -20.54 -16.44
N ASP A 21 -6.81 -21.42 -15.69
CA ASP A 21 -6.41 -21.14 -14.31
C ASP A 21 -5.20 -20.19 -14.30
N PRO A 22 -5.33 -18.95 -13.79
CA PRO A 22 -4.24 -17.97 -13.77
C PRO A 22 -3.13 -18.31 -12.76
N THR A 23 -3.34 -19.30 -11.89
CA THR A 23 -2.36 -19.73 -10.89
C THR A 23 -1.29 -20.68 -11.46
N ILE A 24 -1.49 -21.20 -12.67
CA ILE A 24 -0.54 -22.09 -13.35
C ILE A 24 0.78 -21.35 -13.61
N PRO A 25 1.94 -21.90 -13.18
CA PRO A 25 3.24 -21.31 -13.46
C PRO A 25 3.47 -21.07 -14.95
N GLY A 26 3.90 -19.85 -15.32
CA GLY A 26 4.16 -19.48 -16.71
C GLY A 26 2.93 -19.01 -17.50
N ALA A 27 1.74 -18.96 -16.90
CA ALA A 27 0.57 -18.39 -17.56
C ALA A 27 0.82 -16.91 -17.95
N PRO A 28 0.47 -16.48 -19.17
CA PRO A 28 0.70 -15.11 -19.62
C PRO A 28 -0.18 -14.14 -18.83
N ARG A 29 0.41 -13.15 -18.16
CA ARG A 29 -0.30 -12.16 -17.34
C ARG A 29 -0.44 -10.82 -18.06
N ILE A 30 -1.57 -10.14 -17.88
CA ILE A 30 -1.69 -8.73 -18.29
C ILE A 30 -0.88 -7.83 -17.35
N SER A 31 -0.44 -6.67 -17.78
CA SER A 31 0.18 -5.73 -16.85
C SER A 31 -0.86 -5.10 -15.93
N TRP A 32 -0.46 -4.75 -14.71
CA TRP A 32 -1.30 -3.99 -13.78
C TRP A 32 -1.85 -2.71 -14.41
N LEU A 33 -1.00 -1.98 -15.16
CA LEU A 33 -1.40 -0.75 -15.85
C LEU A 33 -2.47 -1.01 -16.93
N ALA A 34 -2.38 -2.13 -17.66
CA ALA A 34 -3.39 -2.51 -18.64
C ALA A 34 -4.74 -2.82 -17.98
N ALA A 35 -4.74 -3.52 -16.85
CA ALA A 35 -5.94 -3.78 -16.05
C ALA A 35 -6.58 -2.48 -15.54
N HIS A 36 -5.76 -1.59 -14.96
CA HIS A 36 -6.22 -0.30 -14.46
C HIS A 36 -6.78 0.58 -15.58
N LYS A 37 -6.08 0.67 -16.72
CA LYS A 37 -6.55 1.42 -17.88
C LYS A 37 -7.87 0.88 -18.41
N TRP A 38 -7.98 -0.43 -18.55
CA TRP A 38 -9.19 -1.07 -19.08
C TRP A 38 -10.42 -0.76 -18.22
N VAL A 39 -10.32 -0.87 -16.88
CA VAL A 39 -11.50 -0.69 -16.02
C VAL A 39 -11.98 0.77 -16.01
N VAL A 40 -11.04 1.72 -16.13
CA VAL A 40 -11.36 3.14 -16.31
C VAL A 40 -12.04 3.39 -17.66
N ASP A 41 -11.49 2.82 -18.74
CA ASP A 41 -12.00 2.98 -20.11
C ASP A 41 -13.35 2.26 -20.32
N ALA A 42 -13.64 1.24 -19.50
CA ALA A 42 -14.92 0.53 -19.50
C ALA A 42 -16.08 1.41 -19.00
N LYS A 43 -15.80 2.56 -18.37
CA LYS A 43 -16.78 3.53 -17.87
C LYS A 43 -17.85 2.89 -16.97
N ILE A 44 -17.42 1.94 -16.14
CA ILE A 44 -18.27 1.30 -15.14
C ILE A 44 -18.41 2.26 -13.96
N ASN A 45 -19.64 2.51 -13.51
CA ASN A 45 -19.89 3.36 -12.35
C ASN A 45 -19.09 2.86 -11.13
N GLY A 46 -18.39 3.77 -10.46
CA GLY A 46 -17.47 3.45 -9.35
C GLY A 46 -16.02 3.16 -9.75
N PHE A 47 -15.73 2.96 -11.04
CA PHE A 47 -14.39 2.69 -11.59
C PHE A 47 -13.85 3.83 -12.47
N GLY A 48 -14.34 5.05 -12.28
CA GLY A 48 -13.89 6.21 -13.05
C GLY A 48 -12.41 6.58 -12.81
N PRO A 49 -11.88 7.55 -13.59
CA PRO A 49 -10.51 8.04 -13.41
C PRO A 49 -10.27 8.47 -11.96
N GLY A 50 -9.18 7.97 -11.38
CA GLY A 50 -8.79 8.24 -9.99
C GLY A 50 -9.72 7.72 -8.91
N SER A 51 -10.63 6.81 -9.25
CA SER A 51 -11.40 6.10 -8.25
C SER A 51 -10.53 5.05 -7.56
N LEU A 52 -10.76 4.88 -6.26
CA LEU A 52 -10.18 3.77 -5.50
C LEU A 52 -10.66 2.42 -6.06
N GLY A 53 -11.89 2.37 -6.62
CA GLY A 53 -12.41 1.16 -7.25
C GLY A 53 -11.54 0.69 -8.41
N ALA A 54 -11.05 1.59 -9.26
CA ALA A 54 -10.17 1.24 -10.38
C ALA A 54 -8.82 0.69 -9.92
N LEU A 55 -8.21 1.29 -8.89
CA LEU A 55 -6.99 0.78 -8.24
C LEU A 55 -7.23 -0.63 -7.68
N GLN A 56 -8.30 -0.81 -6.89
CA GLN A 56 -8.60 -2.08 -6.24
C GLN A 56 -8.94 -3.17 -7.25
N PHE A 57 -9.56 -2.83 -8.39
CA PHE A 57 -9.78 -3.77 -9.48
C PHE A 57 -8.45 -4.32 -10.01
N ALA A 58 -7.50 -3.44 -10.34
CA ALA A 58 -6.19 -3.86 -10.85
C ALA A 58 -5.41 -4.67 -9.79
N ASN A 59 -5.44 -4.24 -8.53
CA ASN A 59 -4.80 -4.96 -7.43
C ASN A 59 -5.39 -6.37 -7.24
N ASN A 60 -6.72 -6.51 -7.30
CA ASN A 60 -7.37 -7.81 -7.17
C ASN A 60 -7.01 -8.74 -8.34
N LEU A 61 -6.88 -8.23 -9.56
CA LEU A 61 -6.39 -9.05 -10.68
C LEU A 61 -4.94 -9.50 -10.47
N THR A 62 -4.10 -8.69 -9.83
CA THR A 62 -2.75 -9.12 -9.43
C THR A 62 -2.80 -10.23 -8.39
N LEU A 63 -3.60 -10.07 -7.33
CA LEU A 63 -3.73 -11.06 -6.26
C LEU A 63 -4.31 -12.40 -6.77
N LEU A 64 -5.14 -12.36 -7.81
CA LEU A 64 -5.68 -13.54 -8.48
C LEU A 64 -4.72 -14.15 -9.52
N GLY A 65 -3.51 -13.60 -9.69
CA GLY A 65 -2.53 -14.07 -10.69
C GLY A 65 -2.87 -13.72 -12.13
N VAL A 66 -3.96 -12.98 -12.39
CA VAL A 66 -4.40 -12.57 -13.73
C VAL A 66 -3.52 -11.44 -14.26
N ALA A 67 -3.10 -10.52 -13.39
CA ALA A 67 -2.20 -9.43 -13.73
C ALA A 67 -0.84 -9.57 -13.06
N SER A 68 0.22 -9.10 -13.72
CA SER A 68 1.51 -8.87 -13.08
C SER A 68 1.39 -7.74 -12.05
N PRO A 69 2.14 -7.76 -10.94
CA PRO A 69 2.15 -6.65 -9.99
C PRO A 69 2.68 -5.35 -10.64
N PRO A 70 2.24 -4.18 -10.17
CA PRO A 70 2.84 -2.92 -10.58
C PRO A 70 4.28 -2.86 -10.08
N SER A 71 5.14 -2.18 -10.83
CA SER A 71 6.44 -1.76 -10.34
C SER A 71 6.29 -0.69 -9.23
N PRO A 72 7.31 -0.51 -8.37
CA PRO A 72 7.31 0.57 -7.39
C PRO A 72 7.13 1.96 -8.04
N VAL A 73 7.62 2.14 -9.27
CA VAL A 73 7.51 3.39 -10.02
C VAL A 73 6.08 3.64 -10.51
N GLU A 74 5.42 2.62 -11.05
CA GLU A 74 4.01 2.73 -11.48
C GLU A 74 3.09 3.04 -10.30
N MET A 75 3.30 2.36 -9.16
CA MET A 75 2.50 2.63 -7.96
C MET A 75 2.75 4.04 -7.43
N ALA A 76 4.01 4.49 -7.40
CA ALA A 76 4.33 5.84 -6.95
C ALA A 76 3.77 6.92 -7.89
N GLN A 77 3.77 6.67 -9.20
CA GLN A 77 3.12 7.55 -10.17
C GLN A 77 1.62 7.63 -9.91
N TRP A 78 0.96 6.49 -9.68
CA TRP A 78 -0.45 6.49 -9.32
C TRP A 78 -0.72 7.30 -8.05
N ILE A 79 0.10 7.16 -7.00
CA ILE A 79 -0.04 7.96 -5.77
C ILE A 79 0.15 9.45 -6.06
N SER A 80 1.10 9.81 -6.92
CA SER A 80 1.35 11.19 -7.34
C SER A 80 0.15 11.79 -8.07
N ASP A 81 -0.52 11.01 -8.93
CA ASP A 81 -1.68 11.45 -9.70
C ASP A 81 -2.94 11.57 -8.82
N HIS A 82 -2.94 10.96 -7.64
CA HIS A 82 -4.08 10.86 -6.72
C HIS A 82 -3.71 11.32 -5.30
N GLN A 83 -3.22 12.56 -5.18
CA GLN A 83 -2.76 13.16 -3.90
C GLN A 83 -3.89 13.34 -2.86
N ASP A 84 -5.15 13.16 -3.25
CA ASP A 84 -6.31 13.17 -2.36
C ASP A 84 -6.54 11.83 -1.64
N LYS A 85 -5.74 10.79 -1.93
CA LYS A 85 -5.91 9.44 -1.39
C LYS A 85 -5.05 9.16 -0.15
N GLY A 86 -5.40 8.07 0.52
CA GLY A 86 -4.80 7.69 1.80
C GLY A 86 -3.30 7.43 1.72
N ALA A 87 -2.79 6.85 0.63
CA ALA A 87 -1.37 6.54 0.51
C ALA A 87 -0.50 7.81 0.48
N PHE A 88 -0.94 8.85 -0.25
CA PHE A 88 -0.26 10.16 -0.25
C PHE A 88 -0.27 10.80 1.14
N CYS A 89 -1.44 10.82 1.80
CA CYS A 89 -1.57 11.29 3.19
C CYS A 89 -0.68 10.47 4.13
N GLY A 90 -0.54 9.16 3.92
CA GLY A 90 0.36 8.29 4.66
C GLY A 90 1.81 8.76 4.56
N LEU A 91 2.29 9.11 3.37
CA LEU A 91 3.65 9.65 3.19
C LEU A 91 3.83 10.97 3.97
N GLN A 92 2.85 11.86 3.95
CA GLN A 92 2.90 13.10 4.73
C GLN A 92 2.95 12.82 6.24
N VAL A 93 2.15 11.87 6.71
CA VAL A 93 2.12 11.46 8.12
C VAL A 93 3.44 10.83 8.57
N LEU A 94 4.13 10.12 7.67
CA LEU A 94 5.49 9.61 7.91
C LEU A 94 6.57 10.72 7.89
N GLY A 95 6.20 11.98 7.65
CA GLY A 95 7.08 13.13 7.76
C GLY A 95 7.79 13.52 6.46
N PHE A 96 7.43 12.92 5.32
CA PHE A 96 7.89 13.41 4.03
C PHE A 96 7.29 14.80 3.77
N GLN A 97 8.15 15.75 3.39
CA GLN A 97 7.76 17.13 3.11
C GLN A 97 7.12 17.23 1.72
N LEU A 98 5.90 16.71 1.59
CA LEU A 98 5.08 16.79 0.38
C LEU A 98 4.06 17.91 0.57
N GLU A 99 4.21 18.99 -0.20
CA GLU A 99 3.26 20.11 -0.19
C GLU A 99 1.84 19.61 -0.48
N GLN A 100 0.85 20.13 0.26
CA GLN A 100 -0.52 19.70 0.06
C GLN A 100 -1.00 20.06 -1.36
N LYS A 101 -1.42 19.03 -2.11
CA LYS A 101 -2.07 19.11 -3.42
C LYS A 101 -1.22 19.58 -4.60
N ASN A 102 0.07 19.85 -4.42
CA ASN A 102 0.99 20.24 -5.49
C ASN A 102 2.37 19.59 -5.36
N ALA A 103 2.46 18.44 -4.67
CA ALA A 103 3.74 17.75 -4.56
C ALA A 103 4.24 17.34 -5.95
N SER A 104 5.51 17.61 -6.23
CA SER A 104 6.14 17.17 -7.47
C SER A 104 6.07 15.64 -7.60
N PRO A 105 5.75 15.08 -8.78
CA PRO A 105 5.75 13.63 -8.99
C PRO A 105 7.06 12.96 -8.61
N SER A 106 8.19 13.63 -8.83
CA SER A 106 9.51 13.15 -8.42
C SER A 106 9.63 13.05 -6.89
N ALA A 107 9.07 14.00 -6.14
CA ALA A 107 9.10 13.99 -4.69
C ALA A 107 8.26 12.84 -4.11
N VAL A 108 7.06 12.62 -4.66
CA VAL A 108 6.19 11.49 -4.28
C VAL A 108 6.87 10.16 -4.61
N ARG A 109 7.50 10.06 -5.78
CA ARG A 109 8.25 8.88 -6.20
C ARG A 109 9.40 8.56 -5.25
N VAL A 110 10.23 9.54 -4.91
CA VAL A 110 11.32 9.35 -3.95
C VAL A 110 10.77 8.91 -2.60
N ALA A 111 9.74 9.58 -2.08
CA ALA A 111 9.14 9.24 -0.79
C ALA A 111 8.62 7.80 -0.75
N PHE A 112 7.87 7.38 -1.78
CA PHE A 112 7.38 6.00 -1.88
C PHE A 112 8.52 5.00 -1.98
N LEU A 113 9.52 5.25 -2.84
CA LEU A 113 10.67 4.35 -3.00
C LEU A 113 11.51 4.24 -1.73
N CYS A 114 11.63 5.31 -0.94
CA CYS A 114 12.29 5.25 0.37
C CYS A 114 11.55 4.31 1.32
N VAL A 115 10.22 4.39 1.40
CA VAL A 115 9.43 3.48 2.23
C VAL A 115 9.52 2.04 1.73
N TYR A 116 9.39 1.85 0.41
CA TYR A 116 9.50 0.53 -0.22
C TYR A 116 10.86 -0.11 0.06
N ALA A 117 11.96 0.59 -0.24
CA ALA A 117 13.31 0.08 -0.04
C ALA A 117 13.62 -0.16 1.44
N TRP A 118 13.08 0.66 2.35
CA TRP A 118 13.19 0.41 3.77
C TRP A 118 12.51 -0.90 4.16
N LEU A 119 11.24 -1.10 3.80
CA LEU A 119 10.54 -2.35 4.08
C LEU A 119 11.24 -3.56 3.43
N ASP A 120 11.75 -3.40 2.21
CA ASP A 120 12.47 -4.47 1.51
C ASP A 120 13.77 -4.85 2.23
N ASN A 121 14.50 -3.88 2.79
CA ASN A 121 15.73 -4.16 3.52
C ASN A 121 15.50 -4.74 4.92
N PHE A 122 14.37 -4.41 5.56
CA PHE A 122 14.11 -4.78 6.95
C PHE A 122 13.16 -5.95 7.13
N LEU A 123 12.28 -6.26 6.17
CA LEU A 123 11.47 -7.48 6.21
C LEU A 123 12.31 -8.68 5.80
N THR A 124 12.13 -9.81 6.47
CA THR A 124 12.76 -11.06 6.03
C THR A 124 12.03 -11.70 4.89
N THR A 125 12.65 -12.68 4.25
CA THR A 125 12.02 -13.44 3.16
C THR A 125 10.68 -14.03 3.61
N ASP A 126 10.60 -14.60 4.80
CA ASP A 126 9.36 -15.20 5.32
C ASP A 126 8.27 -14.15 5.55
N ASP A 127 8.63 -13.00 6.15
CA ASP A 127 7.68 -11.90 6.34
C ASP A 127 7.20 -11.34 5.01
N LYS A 128 8.09 -11.20 4.03
CA LYS A 128 7.73 -10.79 2.67
C LYS A 128 6.77 -11.77 2.01
N LEU A 129 6.96 -13.07 2.22
CA LEU A 129 6.05 -14.10 1.72
C LEU A 129 4.67 -14.03 2.41
N VAL A 130 4.64 -13.91 3.74
CA VAL A 130 3.38 -13.84 4.52
C VAL A 130 2.58 -12.57 4.20
N LEU A 131 3.26 -11.44 4.00
CA LEU A 131 2.64 -10.14 3.74
C LEU A 131 2.31 -9.91 2.26
N ASP A 132 2.70 -10.82 1.37
CA ASP A 132 2.71 -10.59 -0.08
C ASP A 132 3.40 -9.26 -0.43
N PHE A 133 4.63 -9.10 0.05
CA PHE A 133 5.37 -7.85 -0.02
C PHE A 133 5.59 -7.43 -1.47
N GLY A 134 5.15 -6.21 -1.76
CA GLY A 134 5.31 -5.57 -3.05
C GLY A 134 4.68 -4.18 -3.05
N PRO A 135 4.62 -3.50 -4.19
CA PRO A 135 4.15 -2.11 -4.24
C PRO A 135 2.69 -1.96 -3.81
N ILE A 136 1.85 -2.97 -4.07
CA ILE A 136 0.46 -3.02 -3.58
C ILE A 136 0.42 -3.04 -2.05
N PHE A 137 1.22 -3.90 -1.41
CA PHE A 137 1.31 -3.95 0.06
C PHE A 137 1.72 -2.60 0.64
N VAL A 138 2.75 -1.96 0.07
CA VAL A 138 3.23 -0.65 0.57
C VAL A 138 2.19 0.45 0.41
N GLU A 139 1.48 0.51 -0.73
CA GLU A 139 0.34 1.42 -0.92
C GLU A 139 -0.73 1.20 0.15
N GLN A 140 -1.14 -0.05 0.36
CA GLN A 140 -2.16 -0.39 1.34
C GLN A 140 -1.74 -0.02 2.77
N LEU A 141 -0.48 -0.31 3.13
CA LEU A 141 0.10 0.07 4.41
C LEU A 141 0.00 1.59 4.63
N LEU A 142 0.50 2.38 3.67
CA LEU A 142 0.43 3.86 3.71
C LEU A 142 -1.00 4.36 3.84
N CYS A 143 -1.94 3.74 3.12
CA CYS A 143 -3.37 4.03 3.18
C CYS A 143 -3.99 3.81 4.57
N LYS A 144 -3.36 2.99 5.42
CA LYS A 144 -3.79 2.76 6.79
C LYS A 144 -3.08 3.67 7.77
N VAL A 145 -1.82 4.08 7.54
CA VAL A 145 -1.03 4.94 8.45
C VAL A 145 -1.87 6.13 8.96
N GLY A 146 -2.48 6.91 8.06
CA GLY A 146 -3.31 8.05 8.46
C GLY A 146 -4.57 7.67 9.25
N ARG A 147 -5.18 6.51 8.97
CA ARG A 147 -6.36 6.02 9.71
C ARG A 147 -5.99 5.62 11.14
N TRP A 148 -4.82 5.01 11.30
CA TRP A 148 -4.29 4.63 12.60
C TRP A 148 -4.02 5.84 13.48
N CYS A 149 -3.32 6.83 12.94
CA CYS A 149 -3.07 8.08 13.65
C CYS A 149 -4.38 8.72 14.13
N ARG A 150 -5.42 8.76 13.27
CA ARG A 150 -6.73 9.31 13.66
C ARG A 150 -7.41 8.51 14.76
N ARG A 151 -7.55 7.20 14.59
CA ARG A 151 -8.19 6.32 15.59
C ARG A 151 -7.50 6.37 16.96
N LEU A 152 -6.18 6.50 16.95
CA LEU A 152 -5.39 6.56 18.18
C LEU A 152 -5.53 7.93 18.86
N ASN A 153 -5.63 9.02 18.09
CA ASN A 153 -5.99 10.33 18.63
C ASN A 153 -7.40 10.33 19.23
N ASP A 154 -8.37 9.72 18.54
CA ASP A 154 -9.76 9.59 19.03
C ASP A 154 -9.79 8.78 20.35
N TYR A 155 -9.02 7.69 20.43
CA TYR A 155 -8.89 6.89 21.64
C TYR A 155 -8.23 7.66 22.79
N ALA A 156 -7.17 8.41 22.51
CA ALA A 156 -6.47 9.25 23.49
C ALA A 156 -7.32 10.44 23.97
N ALA A 157 -8.28 10.90 23.16
CA ALA A 157 -9.24 11.92 23.56
C ALA A 157 -10.37 11.36 24.44
N GLN A 158 -10.72 10.07 24.28
CA GLN A 158 -11.78 9.40 25.05
C GLN A 158 -11.31 8.86 26.41
N LYS A 159 -10.02 8.59 26.60
CA LYS A 159 -9.44 8.23 27.90
C LYS A 159 -8.64 9.40 28.46
N THR A 160 -8.88 9.75 29.73
CA THR A 160 -8.09 10.69 30.55
C THR A 160 -6.59 10.36 30.68
N ALA A 161 -6.12 9.28 30.05
CA ALA A 161 -4.71 8.96 29.90
C ALA A 161 -4.30 9.18 28.43
N LYS A 162 -3.61 10.30 28.17
CA LYS A 162 -2.78 10.52 26.98
C LYS A 162 -1.71 9.41 26.92
N VAL A 163 -2.04 8.24 26.40
CA VAL A 163 -1.02 7.28 25.99
C VAL A 163 -0.65 7.65 24.56
N ALA A 164 0.45 8.38 24.41
CA ALA A 164 0.94 8.79 23.11
C ALA A 164 1.32 7.56 22.27
N LEU A 165 1.17 7.63 20.93
CA LEU A 165 1.64 6.59 20.00
C LEU A 165 3.03 6.09 20.40
N SER A 166 3.89 7.06 20.75
CA SER A 166 5.25 6.85 21.28
C SER A 166 5.33 5.86 22.42
N GLN A 167 4.44 5.92 23.39
CA GLN A 167 4.51 5.07 24.58
C GLN A 167 3.94 3.67 24.34
N LEU A 168 2.95 3.49 23.45
CA LEU A 168 2.44 2.17 23.09
C LEU A 168 3.43 1.39 22.23
N ALA A 169 4.06 2.09 21.30
CA ALA A 169 5.09 1.54 20.44
C ALA A 169 6.40 1.38 21.20
N ASP A 170 6.84 2.34 22.01
CA ASP A 170 7.99 2.17 22.91
C ASP A 170 7.73 1.00 23.87
N LYS A 171 6.51 0.76 24.38
CA LYS A 171 6.17 -0.48 25.11
C LYS A 171 6.15 -1.75 24.26
N ALA A 172 5.69 -1.65 23.01
CA ALA A 172 5.68 -2.78 22.09
C ALA A 172 7.08 -3.11 21.55
N PHE A 173 8.01 -2.16 21.61
CA PHE A 173 9.42 -2.28 21.21
C PHE A 173 10.37 -2.39 22.42
N GLU A 174 9.95 -2.06 23.64
CA GLU A 174 10.70 -2.25 24.88
C GLU A 174 10.84 -3.75 25.13
N GLY A 175 12.02 -4.28 24.80
CA GLY A 175 12.33 -5.70 24.90
C GLY A 175 11.87 -6.54 23.71
N ALA A 176 11.01 -6.01 22.82
CA ALA A 176 10.74 -6.67 21.56
C ALA A 176 11.87 -6.39 20.58
N ARG A 177 12.80 -7.33 20.49
CA ARG A 177 13.49 -7.55 19.22
C ARG A 177 12.41 -7.95 18.23
N TRP A 178 12.26 -7.19 17.15
CA TRP A 178 11.66 -7.77 15.96
C TRP A 178 12.56 -8.96 15.60
N THR A 179 12.04 -10.17 15.80
CA THR A 179 12.71 -11.41 15.40
C THR A 179 12.01 -11.88 14.14
N SER A 180 12.78 -11.98 13.05
CA SER A 180 12.34 -12.56 11.78
C SER A 180 11.51 -13.83 11.99
N GLY A 181 10.31 -13.89 11.41
CA GLY A 181 9.50 -15.12 11.42
C GLY A 181 8.79 -15.43 12.74
N GLU A 182 8.93 -14.60 13.77
CA GLU A 182 8.23 -14.75 15.06
C GLU A 182 7.03 -13.80 15.21
N ASN A 183 6.53 -13.23 14.11
CA ASN A 183 5.36 -12.36 14.13
C ASN A 183 4.14 -13.13 14.67
N LEU A 184 3.68 -12.75 15.87
CA LEU A 184 2.44 -13.27 16.45
C LEU A 184 1.25 -12.86 15.57
N THR A 185 0.70 -13.81 14.83
CA THR A 185 -0.56 -13.65 14.09
C THR A 185 -1.73 -13.71 15.08
N GLN A 186 -2.05 -12.59 15.71
CA GLN A 186 -3.31 -12.45 16.45
C GLN A 186 -4.43 -12.11 15.47
N PHE A 187 -5.18 -13.12 15.03
CA PHE A 187 -6.34 -12.98 14.12
C PHE A 187 -7.43 -12.03 14.63
N ASN A 188 -7.39 -11.69 15.92
CA ASN A 188 -8.30 -10.79 16.62
C ASN A 188 -7.69 -9.40 16.94
N LYS A 189 -6.41 -9.15 16.64
CA LYS A 189 -5.74 -7.85 16.90
C LYS A 189 -4.72 -7.47 15.81
N TRP A 190 -5.04 -6.35 15.14
CA TRP A 190 -4.16 -5.32 14.58
C TRP A 190 -2.89 -5.79 13.82
N PRO A 191 -2.82 -5.63 12.48
CA PRO A 191 -1.82 -6.29 11.65
C PRO A 191 -0.41 -5.64 11.54
N PHE A 192 -0.01 -4.64 12.35
CA PHE A 192 1.37 -4.10 12.28
C PHE A 192 1.75 -3.24 13.51
N PRO A 193 2.96 -3.32 14.09
CA PRO A 193 3.41 -2.39 15.12
C PRO A 193 4.02 -1.11 14.49
N PRO A 194 3.45 0.09 14.73
CA PRO A 194 4.07 1.35 14.30
C PRO A 194 5.18 1.78 15.27
N CYS A 195 6.33 2.25 14.76
CA CYS A 195 7.38 2.92 15.54
C CYS A 195 7.20 4.45 15.51
N THR A 196 7.57 5.15 16.59
CA THR A 196 6.87 6.38 17.01
C THR A 196 7.75 7.48 17.57
N LYS A 197 9.02 7.48 17.22
CA LYS A 197 9.76 8.74 17.21
C LYS A 197 9.66 9.31 15.79
N TYR A 198 8.59 10.04 15.48
CA TYR A 198 8.58 10.91 14.30
C TYR A 198 8.75 12.36 14.76
N LYS A 199 10.00 12.74 14.98
CA LYS A 199 10.44 14.12 14.71
C LYS A 199 10.92 14.14 13.25
N PRO A 200 10.86 15.27 12.52
CA PRO A 200 11.36 15.38 11.13
C PRO A 200 12.81 14.90 10.92
N ALA A 201 13.56 14.70 12.01
CA ALA A 201 14.93 14.21 12.03
C ALA A 201 15.11 12.68 12.16
N VAL A 202 14.07 11.84 12.29
CA VAL A 202 14.28 10.38 12.51
C VAL A 202 14.66 9.63 11.24
N PHE A 203 14.09 9.98 10.09
CA PHE A 203 14.63 9.47 8.82
C PHE A 203 16.09 9.93 8.61
N ARG A 204 16.44 11.13 9.08
CA ARG A 204 17.82 11.64 9.07
C ARG A 204 18.74 10.83 9.98
N LYS A 205 18.33 10.56 11.22
CA LYS A 205 19.09 9.77 12.19
C LYS A 205 19.23 8.30 11.81
N ILE A 206 18.25 7.70 11.13
CA ILE A 206 18.33 6.30 10.64
C ILE A 206 19.25 6.20 9.41
N ILE A 207 19.33 7.24 8.58
CA ILE A 207 20.34 7.36 7.51
C ILE A 207 21.74 7.63 8.10
N GLU A 208 21.83 8.37 9.21
CA GLU A 208 23.08 8.73 9.88
C GLU A 208 23.59 7.67 10.89
N SER A 209 22.72 6.77 11.38
CA SER A 209 23.08 5.67 12.27
C SER A 209 23.48 4.43 11.48
N ARG A 210 24.68 4.49 10.91
CA ARG A 210 25.52 3.30 10.74
C ARG A 210 26.28 3.05 12.03
#